data_AF-A0A8C6UQV1-F1
#
_entry.id   AF-A0A8C6UQV1-F1
#
_cell.length_a   1.000
_cell.length_b   1.000
_cell.length_c   1.000
_cell.angle_alpha   90.00
_cell.angle_beta   90.00
_cell.angle_gamma   90.00
#
_symmetry.space_group_name_H-M   'P 1'
#
loop_
_entity.id
_entity.type
_entity.pdbx_description
1 polymer ?
#
loop_
_entity_poly.entity_id
_entity_poly.type
_entity_poly.pdbx_seq_one_letter_code
_entity_poly.pdbx_strand_id
1 'polypeptide(L)' 'IAAPQFYFLWFTGLAKYFNAYTIVGRRNCVLATYATLIGIGLVFKLKPKKKAVTEK' A
#
# COMPACT_ATOMS: atom_id res chain seq x y z
N ILE A 1 -26.23 -18.68 -11.35
CA ILE A 1 -25.56 -17.96 -10.24
C ILE A 1 -24.11 -17.72 -10.67
N ALA A 2 -23.90 -16.66 -11.46
CA ALA A 2 -22.60 -16.28 -11.98
C ALA A 2 -22.08 -15.17 -11.06
N ALA A 3 -21.08 -15.47 -10.24
CA ALA A 3 -20.30 -14.42 -9.60
C ALA A 3 -19.80 -13.48 -10.71
N PRO A 4 -19.89 -12.15 -10.54
CA PRO A 4 -19.52 -11.23 -11.60
C PRO A 4 -18.06 -11.52 -12.00
N GLN A 5 -17.85 -11.98 -13.24
CA GLN A 5 -16.54 -12.27 -13.86
C GLN A 5 -15.53 -11.15 -13.60
N PHE A 6 -16.03 -9.93 -13.42
CA PHE A 6 -15.28 -8.73 -13.06
C PHE A 6 -14.55 -8.84 -11.71
N TYR A 7 -15.17 -9.39 -10.67
CA TYR A 7 -14.55 -9.50 -9.34
C TYR A 7 -13.40 -10.52 -9.33
N PHE A 8 -13.56 -11.58 -10.12
CA PHE A 8 -12.52 -12.60 -10.28
C PHE A 8 -11.27 -12.03 -10.94
N LEU A 9 -11.40 -11.21 -11.98
CA LEU A 9 -10.28 -10.58 -12.68
C LEU A 9 -9.52 -9.58 -11.79
N TRP A 10 -10.24 -8.78 -11.01
CA TRP A 10 -9.62 -7.82 -10.09
C TRP A 10 -8.87 -8.50 -8.95
N PHE A 11 -9.46 -9.54 -8.35
CA PHE A 11 -8.85 -10.24 -7.22
C PHE A 11 -7.70 -11.15 -7.66
N THR A 12 -7.87 -11.92 -8.73
CA THR A 12 -6.81 -12.80 -9.25
C THR A 12 -5.65 -12.02 -9.90
N GLY A 13 -5.94 -10.89 -10.55
CA GLY A 13 -4.93 -10.02 -11.13
C GLY A 13 -4.01 -9.40 -10.09
N LEU A 14 -4.58 -8.80 -9.03
CA LEU A 14 -3.80 -8.21 -7.95
C LEU A 14 -3.05 -9.27 -7.12
N ALA A 15 -3.69 -10.40 -6.84
CA ALA A 15 -3.06 -11.51 -6.13
C ALA A 15 -1.87 -12.10 -6.89
N LYS A 16 -1.82 -12.01 -8.23
CA LYS A 16 -0.67 -12.44 -9.04
C LYS A 16 0.60 -11.64 -8.75
N TYR A 17 0.46 -10.34 -8.45
CA TYR A 17 1.57 -9.43 -8.17
C TYR A 17 1.87 -9.27 -6.68
N PHE A 18 0.92 -9.60 -5.79
CA PHE A 18 1.09 -9.60 -4.34
C PHE A 18 0.95 -11.02 -3.78
N ASN A 19 1.83 -11.92 -4.23
CA ASN A 19 1.88 -13.31 -3.77
C ASN A 19 3.17 -13.63 -3.01
N ALA A 20 3.09 -14.44 -1.96
CA ALA A 20 4.26 -14.87 -1.17
C ALA A 20 5.04 -16.04 -1.80
N TYR A 21 4.46 -16.73 -2.79
CA TYR A 21 5.03 -17.98 -3.34
C TYR A 21 5.91 -17.80 -4.58
N THR A 22 5.76 -16.71 -5.35
CA THR A 22 6.57 -16.46 -6.56
C THR A 22 7.60 -15.37 -6.30
N ILE A 23 8.77 -15.45 -6.97
CA ILE A 23 9.85 -14.47 -6.81
C ILE A 23 9.40 -13.05 -7.16
N VAL A 24 8.56 -12.91 -8.20
CA VAL A 24 7.98 -11.62 -8.62
C VAL A 24 7.03 -11.07 -7.56
N GLY A 25 6.14 -11.90 -7.00
CA GLY A 25 5.20 -11.47 -5.96
C GLY A 25 5.90 -11.06 -4.66
N ARG A 26 6.93 -11.83 -4.24
CA ARG A 26 7.75 -11.51 -3.05
C ARG A 26 8.48 -10.18 -3.21
N ARG A 27 9.04 -9.91 -4.39
CA ARG A 27 9.73 -8.65 -4.67
C ARG A 27 8.79 -7.45 -4.60
N ASN A 28 7.58 -7.57 -5.15
CA ASN A 28 6.59 -6.49 -5.10
C ASN A 28 6.06 -6.22 -3.69
N CYS A 29 5.88 -7.27 -2.87
CA CYS A 29 5.52 -7.12 -1.46
C CYS A 29 6.58 -6.30 -0.69
N VAL A 30 7.86 -6.62 -0.89
CA VAL A 30 8.98 -5.87 -0.28
C VAL A 30 9.05 -4.43 -0.77
N LEU A 31 8.87 -4.20 -2.08
CA LEU A 31 8.80 -2.85 -2.64
C LEU A 31 7.64 -2.04 -2.05
N ALA A 32 6.48 -2.65 -1.87
CA ALA A 32 5.33 -2.01 -1.23
C ALA A 32 5.62 -1.64 0.22
N THR A 33 6.32 -2.48 0.98
CA THR A 33 6.74 -2.15 2.35
C THR A 33 7.68 -0.96 2.38
N TYR A 34 8.72 -0.92 1.53
CA TYR A 34 9.64 0.22 1.47
C TYR A 34 8.94 1.50 1.03
N ALA A 35 8.09 1.43 0.00
CA ALA A 35 7.29 2.57 -0.45
C ALA A 35 6.37 3.08 0.66
N THR A 36 5.77 2.19 1.45
CA THR A 36 4.92 2.56 2.59
C THR A 36 5.72 3.23 3.69
N LEU A 37 6.90 2.71 4.07
CA LEU A 37 7.76 3.32 5.08
C LEU A 37 8.25 4.71 4.65
N ILE A 38 8.69 4.85 3.39
CA ILE A 38 9.09 6.13 2.82
C ILE A 38 7.90 7.08 2.76
N GLY A 39 6.74 6.60 2.31
CA GLY A 39 5.51 7.38 2.23
C GLY A 39 5.07 7.88 3.60
N ILE A 40 5.11 7.04 4.63
CA ILE A 40 4.83 7.42 6.02
C ILE A 40 5.85 8.45 6.50
N GLY A 41 7.15 8.22 6.30
CA GLY A 41 8.20 9.18 6.67
C GLY A 41 8.05 10.53 5.97
N LEU A 42 7.70 10.52 4.68
CA LEU A 42 7.44 11.71 3.89
C LEU A 42 6.16 12.41 4.37
N VAL A 43 5.11 11.66 4.68
CA VAL A 43 3.89 12.20 5.27
C VAL A 43 4.21 12.84 6.61
N PHE A 44 4.99 12.23 7.51
CA PHE A 44 5.39 12.83 8.77
C PHE A 44 6.27 14.07 8.60
N LYS A 45 7.12 14.11 7.56
CA LYS A 45 7.97 15.26 7.25
C LYS A 45 7.18 16.42 6.61
N LEU A 46 6.20 16.11 5.76
CA LEU A 46 5.37 17.08 5.05
C LEU A 46 4.11 17.47 5.83
N LYS A 47 3.68 16.69 6.82
CA LYS A 47 2.75 17.16 7.85
C LYS A 47 3.50 18.27 8.59
N PRO A 48 3.16 19.55 8.41
CA PRO A 48 3.72 20.57 9.29
C PRO A 48 3.37 20.14 10.71
N LYS A 49 4.36 20.16 11.64
CA LYS A 49 4.07 20.05 13.08
C LYS A 49 2.85 20.93 13.31
N LYS A 50 1.72 20.34 13.70
CA LYS A 50 0.54 21.13 14.08
C LYS A 50 1.08 22.17 15.02
N LYS A 51 0.98 23.45 14.65
CA LYS A 51 1.37 24.54 15.54
C LYS A 51 0.62 24.24 16.83
N ALA A 52 1.35 23.94 17.90
CA ALA A 52 0.78 23.88 19.22
C ALA A 52 0.11 25.25 19.39
N VAL A 53 -1.22 25.26 19.39
CA VAL A 53 -1.99 26.46 19.69
C VAL A 53 -1.58 26.84 21.10
N THR A 54 -0.64 27.78 21.16
CA THR A 54 -0.28 28.49 22.37
C THR A 54 -1.24 29.67 22.41
N GLU A 55 -2.35 29.50 23.09
CA GLU A 55 -3.16 30.59 23.65
C GLU A 55 -3.57 30.05 25.03
N LYS A 56 -2.93 30.46 26.14
CA LYS A 56 -3.08 31.75 26.85
C LYS A 56 -4.53 32.11 27.08
#